data_AF-A0A431BVX3-F1
#
_entry.id   AF-A0A431BVX3-F1
#
_cell.length_a   1.000
_cell.length_b   1.000
_cell.length_c   1.000
_cell.angle_alpha   90.00
_cell.angle_beta   90.00
_cell.angle_gamma   90.00
#
_symmetry.space_group_name_H-M   'P 1'
#
loop_
_entity.id
_entity.type
_entity.pdbx_description
1 polymer ?
#
loop_
_entity_poly.entity_id
_entity_poly.type
_entity_poly.pdbx_seq_one_letter_code
_entity_poly.pdbx_strand_id
1 'polypeptide(L)'
;MFKKLASSLILGSLLASSAFAGDFLAKVSNGALSDNSQGVKALNFDEMKQVKGGAFQSEYVCYTSQCYGFADNQTITGTHVKDWRAVTLETVDPSQSSLFVGFMSQNNWAVNGSGQRYNYFTYAAVILDGISGQIYKQSSAVLNNNGIVRELSYRYKDQFDRYFGGLQIIGKRK
;
A
#
# COMPACT_ATOMS: atom_id res chain seq x y z
N MET A 1 13.07 -47.49 3.46
CA MET A 1 12.90 -46.24 2.65
C MET A 1 12.19 -45.08 3.38
N PHE A 2 11.74 -45.23 4.64
CA PHE A 2 11.06 -44.17 5.42
C PHE A 2 11.94 -43.02 5.95
N LYS A 3 13.26 -43.05 5.75
CA LYS A 3 14.17 -41.99 6.25
C LYS A 3 14.27 -40.76 5.33
N LYS A 4 13.88 -40.87 4.05
CA LYS A 4 13.98 -39.74 3.10
C LYS A 4 12.76 -38.82 3.09
N LEU A 5 11.60 -39.29 3.59
CA LEU A 5 10.37 -38.49 3.65
C LEU A 5 10.32 -37.56 4.88
N ALA A 6 11.07 -37.87 5.95
CA ALA A 6 11.10 -37.06 7.17
C ALA A 6 11.80 -35.70 6.98
N SER A 7 12.78 -35.60 6.08
CA SER A 7 13.54 -34.35 5.86
C SER A 7 12.77 -33.29 5.08
N SER A 8 11.76 -33.67 4.28
CA SER A 8 10.95 -32.70 3.52
C SER A 8 9.80 -32.08 4.32
N LEU A 9 9.36 -32.73 5.40
CA LEU A 9 8.28 -32.21 6.27
C LEU A 9 8.75 -31.08 7.19
N ILE A 10 10.02 -31.09 7.62
CA ILE A 10 10.60 -30.08 8.51
C ILE A 10 10.78 -28.73 7.79
N LEU A 11 11.12 -28.75 6.50
CA LEU A 11 11.22 -27.54 5.68
C LEU A 11 9.85 -26.88 5.43
N GLY A 12 8.78 -27.68 5.38
CA GLY A 12 7.40 -27.19 5.22
C GLY A 12 6.89 -26.45 6.46
N SER A 13 7.29 -26.87 7.66
CA SER A 13 6.91 -26.19 8.92
C SER A 13 7.71 -24.91 9.18
N LEU A 14 8.90 -24.76 8.61
CA LEU A 14 9.75 -23.57 8.84
C LEU A 14 9.27 -22.33 8.08
N LEU A 15 8.50 -22.51 7.01
CA LEU A 15 7.94 -21.41 6.21
C LEU A 15 6.62 -20.85 6.80
N ALA A 16 6.05 -21.48 7.83
CA ALA A 16 4.71 -21.20 8.33
C ALA A 16 4.64 -20.16 9.46
N SER A 17 5.76 -19.58 9.89
CA SER A 17 5.75 -18.55 10.93
C SER A 17 6.75 -17.44 10.60
N SER A 18 6.28 -16.46 9.84
CA SER A 18 6.90 -15.15 9.63
C SER A 18 7.07 -14.31 10.91
N ALA A 19 6.99 -14.93 12.10
CA ALA A 19 7.03 -14.29 13.41
C ALA A 19 8.42 -14.30 14.08
N PHE A 20 9.46 -14.82 13.42
CA PHE A 20 10.82 -14.95 14.01
C PHE A 20 11.93 -14.30 13.19
N ALA A 21 11.64 -13.27 12.38
CA ALA A 21 12.68 -12.55 11.64
C ALA A 21 13.63 -11.75 12.56
N GLY A 22 13.15 -11.21 13.68
CA GLY A 22 13.96 -10.37 14.59
C GLY A 22 15.06 -11.12 15.37
N ASP A 23 15.07 -12.45 15.32
CA ASP A 23 16.00 -13.27 16.10
C ASP A 23 16.80 -14.26 15.22
N PHE A 24 16.49 -14.30 13.92
CA PHE A 24 17.17 -15.18 12.96
C PHE A 24 18.61 -14.73 12.72
N LEU A 25 18.83 -13.43 12.52
CA LEU A 25 20.18 -12.88 12.35
C LEU A 25 21.03 -13.07 13.61
N ALA A 26 20.45 -12.87 14.79
CA ALA A 26 21.12 -13.10 16.07
C ALA A 26 21.51 -14.58 16.25
N LYS A 27 20.62 -15.51 15.90
CA LYS A 27 20.87 -16.96 15.98
C LYS A 27 21.88 -17.46 14.95
N VAL A 28 21.86 -16.95 13.72
CA VAL A 28 22.79 -17.37 12.66
C VAL A 28 24.18 -16.75 12.84
N SER A 29 24.26 -15.55 13.43
CA SER A 29 25.52 -14.84 13.63
C SER A 29 26.17 -15.10 15.00
N ASN A 30 25.63 -16.02 15.82
CA ASN A 30 26.04 -16.21 17.21
C ASN A 30 26.08 -14.88 18.01
N GLY A 31 25.12 -13.98 17.75
CA GLY A 31 25.04 -12.68 18.41
C GLY A 31 25.97 -11.60 17.85
N ALA A 32 26.73 -11.86 16.78
CA ALA A 32 27.58 -10.84 16.16
C ALA A 32 26.76 -9.74 15.45
N LEU A 33 25.62 -10.10 14.84
CA LEU A 33 24.63 -9.16 14.31
C LEU A 33 23.28 -9.41 14.97
N SER A 34 22.80 -8.41 15.69
CA SER A 34 21.50 -8.40 16.36
C SER A 34 20.88 -7.02 16.27
N ASP A 35 19.55 -6.95 16.39
CA ASP A 35 18.80 -5.70 16.52
C ASP A 35 19.19 -4.90 17.80
N ASN A 36 20.05 -5.48 18.67
CA ASN A 36 20.64 -4.85 19.85
C ASN A 36 22.18 -4.63 19.74
N SER A 37 22.78 -4.83 18.57
CA SER A 37 24.21 -4.59 18.36
C SER A 37 24.58 -3.13 18.67
N GLN A 38 25.81 -2.88 19.12
CA GLN A 38 26.32 -1.52 19.33
C GLN A 38 26.11 -0.66 18.08
N GLY A 39 25.37 0.45 18.23
CA GLY A 39 25.02 1.37 17.14
C GLY A 39 23.64 1.16 16.52
N VAL A 40 22.93 0.06 16.83
CA VAL A 40 21.55 -0.16 16.41
C VAL A 40 20.62 0.26 17.55
N LYS A 41 19.69 1.20 17.27
CA LYS A 41 18.68 1.65 18.21
C LYS A 41 17.31 1.15 17.78
N ALA A 42 16.72 0.27 18.59
CA ALA A 42 15.29 -0.02 18.51
C ALA A 42 14.50 1.24 18.93
N LEU A 43 13.60 1.69 18.06
CA LEU A 43 12.82 2.90 18.27
C LEU A 43 11.63 2.61 19.19
N ASN A 44 11.32 3.53 20.09
CA ASN A 44 10.10 3.47 20.90
C ASN A 44 8.85 3.94 20.12
N PHE A 45 7.65 3.76 20.64
CA PHE A 45 6.40 4.08 19.93
C PHE A 45 6.30 5.53 19.43
N ASP A 46 6.82 6.49 20.19
CA ASP A 46 6.78 7.90 19.79
C ASP A 46 7.90 8.24 18.82
N GLU A 47 9.04 7.57 18.91
CA GLU A 47 10.12 7.64 17.93
C GLU A 47 9.72 6.98 16.62
N MET A 48 9.00 5.85 16.65
CA MET A 48 8.43 5.18 15.48
C MET A 48 7.44 6.08 14.73
N LYS A 49 6.61 6.85 15.45
CA LYS A 49 5.74 7.88 14.84
C LYS A 49 6.54 9.05 14.25
N GLN A 50 7.72 9.31 14.78
CA GLN A 50 8.65 10.32 14.28
C GLN A 50 9.56 9.79 13.14
N VAL A 51 9.57 8.47 12.89
CA VAL A 51 10.17 7.90 11.68
C VAL A 51 9.39 8.41 10.49
N LYS A 52 9.90 9.47 9.87
CA LYS A 52 9.47 9.91 8.54
C LYS A 52 10.08 8.99 7.48
N GLY A 53 9.72 7.72 7.57
CA GLY A 53 10.09 6.67 6.62
C GLY A 53 8.87 6.35 5.76
N GLY A 54 8.56 7.25 4.83
CA GLY A 54 7.77 6.91 3.67
C GLY A 54 8.66 7.21 2.48
N ALA A 55 8.97 6.23 1.64
CA ALA A 55 9.98 6.39 0.59
C ALA A 55 9.51 7.28 -0.59
N PHE A 56 8.49 8.13 -0.36
CA PHE A 56 8.02 9.24 -1.18
C PHE A 56 7.06 10.18 -0.40
N GLN A 57 7.04 11.46 -0.80
CA GLN A 57 6.01 12.44 -0.51
C GLN A 57 4.76 12.14 -1.34
N SER A 58 3.59 12.56 -0.86
CA SER A 58 2.33 12.33 -1.57
C SER A 58 1.35 13.46 -1.36
N GLU A 59 0.53 13.70 -2.38
CA GLU A 59 -0.54 14.68 -2.37
C GLU A 59 -1.87 14.01 -2.70
N TYR A 60 -2.97 14.66 -2.34
CA TYR A 60 -4.31 14.15 -2.64
C TYR A 60 -5.25 15.25 -3.12
N VAL A 61 -6.24 14.82 -3.90
CA VAL A 61 -7.34 15.67 -4.37
C VAL A 61 -8.65 14.89 -4.28
N CYS A 62 -9.71 15.57 -3.87
CA CYS A 62 -11.06 15.00 -3.80
C CYS A 62 -12.02 15.83 -4.65
N TYR A 63 -12.82 15.11 -5.43
CA TYR A 63 -13.95 15.61 -6.20
C TYR A 63 -15.25 15.04 -5.64
N THR A 64 -16.37 15.35 -6.28
CA THR A 64 -17.71 14.98 -5.81
C THR A 64 -17.90 13.48 -5.54
N SER A 65 -17.32 12.61 -6.37
CA SER A 65 -17.50 11.15 -6.26
C SER A 65 -16.20 10.36 -6.22
N GLN A 66 -15.04 11.02 -6.32
CA GLN A 66 -13.75 10.37 -6.44
C GLN A 66 -12.68 11.16 -5.69
N CYS A 67 -11.85 10.46 -4.93
CA CYS A 67 -10.64 11.00 -4.32
C CYS A 67 -9.44 10.23 -4.83
N TYR A 68 -8.34 10.95 -5.05
CA TYR A 68 -7.09 10.44 -5.55
C TYR A 68 -5.97 10.84 -4.61
N GLY A 69 -5.06 9.92 -4.30
CA GLY A 69 -3.78 10.21 -3.68
C GLY A 69 -2.67 9.75 -4.61
N PHE A 70 -1.71 10.62 -4.91
CA PHE A 70 -0.59 10.34 -5.82
C PHE A 70 0.74 10.45 -5.10
N ALA A 71 1.65 9.54 -5.42
CA ALA A 71 3.04 9.63 -5.00
C ALA A 71 3.77 10.67 -5.83
N ASP A 72 4.51 11.57 -5.18
CA ASP A 72 5.42 12.50 -5.84
C ASP A 72 6.62 11.72 -6.39
N ASN A 73 6.69 11.61 -7.71
CA ASN A 73 7.70 10.84 -8.40
C ASN A 73 9.13 11.38 -8.18
N GLN A 74 9.29 12.65 -7.79
CA GLN A 74 10.59 13.25 -7.46
C GLN A 74 11.20 12.68 -6.18
N THR A 75 10.36 12.05 -5.34
CA THR A 75 10.74 11.62 -3.99
C THR A 75 10.72 10.11 -3.83
N ILE A 76 10.34 9.36 -4.87
CA ILE A 76 10.32 7.89 -4.88
C ILE A 76 11.76 7.36 -4.85
N THR A 77 12.10 6.66 -3.77
CA THR A 77 13.44 6.09 -3.57
C THR A 77 13.38 4.64 -3.05
N GLY A 78 14.55 3.98 -2.99
CA GLY A 78 14.68 2.65 -2.39
C GLY A 78 13.82 1.58 -3.06
N THR A 79 13.14 0.76 -2.25
CA THR A 79 12.31 -0.35 -2.74
C THR A 79 11.14 0.11 -3.61
N HIS A 80 10.67 1.35 -3.45
CA HIS A 80 9.55 1.87 -4.23
C HIS A 80 9.90 2.22 -5.67
N VAL A 81 11.18 2.38 -6.02
CA VAL A 81 11.57 2.51 -7.44
C VAL A 81 11.16 1.25 -8.21
N LYS A 82 11.34 0.06 -7.62
CA LYS A 82 10.91 -1.21 -8.23
C LYS A 82 9.39 -1.28 -8.37
N ASP A 83 8.66 -0.87 -7.33
CA ASP A 83 7.20 -0.83 -7.36
C ASP A 83 6.68 0.11 -8.44
N TRP A 84 7.29 1.30 -8.57
CA TRP A 84 6.95 2.28 -9.59
C TRP A 84 7.19 1.72 -11.00
N ARG A 85 8.37 1.15 -11.25
CA ARG A 85 8.70 0.54 -12.55
C ARG A 85 7.79 -0.63 -12.92
N ALA A 86 7.36 -1.42 -11.93
CA ALA A 86 6.47 -2.54 -12.16
C ALA A 86 5.08 -2.13 -12.68
N VAL A 87 4.66 -0.90 -12.42
CA VAL A 87 3.35 -0.38 -12.87
C VAL A 87 3.47 0.55 -14.07
N THR A 88 4.51 1.39 -14.14
CA THR A 88 4.72 2.31 -15.27
C THR A 88 5.36 1.65 -16.47
N LEU A 89 6.07 0.54 -16.26
CA LEU A 89 6.89 -0.16 -17.26
C LEU A 89 8.05 0.68 -17.82
N GLU A 90 8.34 1.83 -17.19
CA GLU A 90 9.44 2.68 -17.60
C GLU A 90 10.77 2.23 -16.98
N THR A 91 11.87 2.43 -17.71
CA THR A 91 13.23 2.11 -17.24
C THR A 91 13.98 3.32 -16.69
N VAL A 92 13.40 4.52 -16.77
CA VAL A 92 14.00 5.76 -16.27
C VAL A 92 13.96 5.81 -14.73
N ASP A 93 14.60 6.85 -14.19
CA ASP A 93 14.38 7.22 -12.79
C ASP A 93 12.98 7.85 -12.64
N PRO A 94 12.22 7.56 -11.56
CA PRO A 94 10.89 8.14 -11.36
C PRO A 94 10.87 9.67 -11.45
N SER A 95 11.93 10.35 -11.02
CA SER A 95 12.06 11.82 -11.09
C SER A 95 12.09 12.38 -12.51
N GLN A 96 12.38 11.54 -13.52
CA GLN A 96 12.43 11.94 -14.93
C GLN A 96 11.13 11.63 -15.69
N SER A 97 10.17 10.99 -15.02
CA SER A 97 8.91 10.61 -15.64
C SER A 97 7.83 11.68 -15.47
N SER A 98 6.82 11.63 -16.32
CA SER A 98 5.56 12.34 -16.12
C SER A 98 4.48 11.47 -15.46
N LEU A 99 4.77 10.19 -15.18
CA LEU A 99 3.81 9.25 -14.64
C LEU A 99 3.82 9.21 -13.11
N PHE A 100 2.65 9.46 -12.52
CA PHE A 100 2.43 9.44 -11.08
C PHE A 100 1.58 8.24 -10.70
N VAL A 101 2.10 7.38 -9.82
CA VAL A 101 1.36 6.21 -9.29
C VAL A 101 0.46 6.66 -8.15
N GLY A 102 -0.79 6.19 -8.17
CA GLY A 102 -1.81 6.65 -7.24
C GLY A 102 -2.75 5.57 -6.73
N PHE A 103 -3.46 5.94 -5.67
CA PHE A 103 -4.58 5.22 -5.07
C PHE A 103 -5.85 6.07 -5.22
N MET A 104 -6.96 5.44 -5.58
CA MET A 104 -8.24 6.10 -5.75
C MET A 104 -9.33 5.42 -4.91
N SER A 105 -10.19 6.24 -4.29
CA SER A 105 -11.48 5.84 -3.73
C SER A 105 -12.60 6.50 -4.53
N GLN A 106 -13.62 5.72 -4.88
CA GLN A 106 -14.80 6.18 -5.59
C GLN A 106 -16.06 5.84 -4.79
N ASN A 107 -16.89 6.86 -4.55
CA ASN A 107 -18.19 6.75 -3.91
C ASN A 107 -19.27 6.43 -4.96
N ASN A 108 -19.82 5.23 -4.89
CA ASN A 108 -20.87 4.77 -5.80
C ASN A 108 -22.20 4.75 -5.07
N TRP A 109 -23.25 5.24 -5.72
CA TRP A 109 -24.61 5.22 -5.19
C TRP A 109 -25.47 4.20 -5.93
N ALA A 110 -26.18 3.37 -5.18
CA ALA A 110 -27.10 2.37 -5.69
C ALA A 110 -28.44 2.42 -4.94
N VAL A 111 -29.42 1.69 -5.45
CA VAL A 111 -30.74 1.52 -4.84
C VAL A 111 -30.97 0.03 -4.61
N ASN A 112 -31.37 -0.35 -3.40
CA ASN A 112 -31.67 -1.74 -3.07
C ASN A 112 -33.09 -2.13 -3.50
N GLY A 113 -33.46 -3.41 -3.32
CA GLY A 113 -34.78 -3.92 -3.70
C GLY A 113 -35.98 -3.26 -2.99
N SER A 114 -35.78 -2.60 -1.83
CA SER A 114 -36.82 -1.85 -1.12
C SER A 114 -36.91 -0.38 -1.55
N GLY A 115 -36.10 0.05 -2.53
CA GLY A 115 -36.04 1.43 -3.00
C GLY A 115 -35.25 2.37 -2.09
N GLN A 116 -34.48 1.84 -1.13
CA GLN A 116 -33.57 2.63 -0.29
C GLN A 116 -32.27 2.88 -1.06
N ARG A 117 -31.85 4.15 -1.06
CA ARG A 117 -30.59 4.55 -1.69
C ARG A 117 -29.46 4.33 -0.70
N TYR A 118 -28.38 3.69 -1.13
CA TYR A 118 -27.19 3.47 -0.31
C TYR A 118 -25.93 3.75 -1.12
N ASN A 119 -24.83 4.04 -0.45
CA ASN A 119 -23.53 4.13 -1.11
C ASN A 119 -22.60 2.98 -0.73
N TYR A 120 -21.61 2.76 -1.58
CA TYR A 120 -20.49 1.86 -1.34
C TYR A 120 -19.24 2.40 -2.01
N PHE A 121 -18.09 2.12 -1.42
CA PHE A 121 -16.80 2.56 -1.94
C PHE A 121 -16.14 1.49 -2.79
N THR A 122 -15.55 1.91 -3.90
CA THR A 122 -14.64 1.08 -4.71
C THR A 122 -13.27 1.71 -4.73
N TYR A 123 -12.24 0.87 -4.72
CA TYR A 123 -10.84 1.32 -4.71
C TYR A 123 -10.11 0.86 -5.96
N ALA A 124 -9.14 1.64 -6.41
CA ALA A 124 -8.29 1.28 -7.54
C ALA A 124 -6.87 1.82 -7.37
N ALA A 125 -5.90 1.08 -7.93
CA ALA A 125 -4.63 1.66 -8.32
C ALA A 125 -4.84 2.48 -9.59
N VAL A 126 -4.15 3.61 -9.70
CA VAL A 126 -4.21 4.49 -10.87
C VAL A 126 -2.83 4.98 -11.27
N ILE A 127 -2.68 5.37 -12.54
CA ILE A 127 -1.56 6.18 -13.01
C ILE A 127 -2.14 7.49 -13.54
N LEU A 128 -1.59 8.62 -13.10
CA LEU A 128 -1.82 9.92 -13.72
C LEU A 128 -0.66 10.20 -14.68
N ASP A 129 -0.99 10.49 -15.93
CA ASP A 129 -0.05 11.07 -16.88
C ASP A 129 -0.05 12.60 -16.70
N GLY A 130 1.06 13.14 -16.21
CA GLY A 130 1.24 14.57 -15.95
C GLY A 130 1.31 15.44 -17.21
N ILE A 131 1.50 14.86 -18.40
CA ILE A 131 1.48 15.60 -19.67
C ILE A 131 0.04 15.75 -20.16
N SER A 132 -0.71 14.66 -20.20
CA SER A 132 -2.08 14.65 -20.75
C SER A 132 -3.18 14.93 -19.72
N GLY A 133 -2.88 14.81 -18.43
CA GLY A 133 -3.84 14.86 -17.33
C GLY A 133 -4.73 13.62 -17.24
N GLN A 134 -4.48 12.59 -18.04
CA GLN A 134 -5.31 11.38 -18.07
C GLN A 134 -5.00 10.45 -16.91
N ILE A 135 -6.05 9.81 -16.40
CA ILE A 135 -5.96 8.84 -15.30
C ILE A 135 -6.32 7.45 -15.80
N TYR A 136 -5.38 6.53 -15.68
CA TYR A 136 -5.52 5.14 -16.10
C TYR A 136 -5.70 4.24 -14.89
N LYS A 137 -6.88 3.61 -14.77
CA LYS A 137 -7.11 2.58 -13.75
C LYS A 137 -6.26 1.35 -14.04
N GLN A 138 -5.62 0.85 -12.99
CA GLN A 138 -4.77 -0.33 -13.03
C GLN A 138 -5.51 -1.55 -12.50
N SER A 139 -4.90 -2.72 -12.69
CA SER A 139 -5.49 -4.00 -12.26
C SER A 139 -5.58 -4.11 -10.73
N SER A 140 -6.45 -5.00 -10.26
CA SER A 140 -6.54 -5.35 -8.84
C SER A 140 -5.24 -5.95 -8.30
N ALA A 141 -4.41 -6.57 -9.16
CA ALA A 141 -3.10 -7.06 -8.78
C ALA A 141 -2.16 -5.91 -8.39
N VAL A 142 -2.19 -4.77 -9.10
CA VAL A 142 -1.43 -3.57 -8.73
C VAL A 142 -1.98 -2.99 -7.42
N LEU A 143 -3.31 -2.88 -7.29
CA LEU A 143 -3.95 -2.37 -6.06
C LEU A 143 -3.52 -3.13 -4.81
N ASN A 144 -3.44 -4.46 -4.89
CA ASN A 144 -3.21 -5.31 -3.73
C ASN A 144 -1.71 -5.57 -3.43
N ASN A 145 -0.85 -5.50 -4.45
CA ASN A 145 0.54 -5.96 -4.32
C ASN A 145 1.60 -4.86 -4.54
N ASN A 146 1.25 -3.68 -5.07
CA ASN A 146 2.21 -2.61 -5.29
C ASN A 146 2.50 -1.86 -3.98
N GLY A 147 3.76 -1.73 -3.60
CA GLY A 147 4.16 -1.09 -2.33
C GLY A 147 3.74 0.37 -2.22
N ILE A 148 3.86 1.15 -3.29
CA ILE A 148 3.45 2.56 -3.34
C ILE A 148 1.93 2.68 -3.13
N VAL A 149 1.15 1.92 -3.90
CA VAL A 149 -0.32 1.99 -3.81
C VAL A 149 -0.80 1.56 -2.43
N ARG A 150 -0.18 0.52 -1.85
CA ARG A 150 -0.52 0.05 -0.51
C ARG A 150 -0.24 1.13 0.55
N GLU A 151 0.90 1.81 0.47
CA GLU A 151 1.21 2.91 1.38
C GLU A 151 0.25 4.10 1.21
N LEU A 152 -0.07 4.50 -0.02
CA LEU A 152 -1.07 5.52 -0.30
C LEU A 152 -2.45 5.13 0.25
N SER A 153 -2.83 3.85 0.16
CA SER A 153 -4.08 3.35 0.71
C SER A 153 -4.12 3.47 2.24
N TYR A 154 -3.03 3.14 2.93
CA TYR A 154 -2.92 3.32 4.39
C TYR A 154 -2.98 4.79 4.79
N ARG A 155 -2.37 5.69 3.99
CA ARG A 155 -2.38 7.13 4.26
C ARG A 155 -3.77 7.75 4.08
N TYR A 156 -4.49 7.38 3.02
CA TYR A 156 -5.62 8.18 2.54
C TYR A 156 -7.00 7.52 2.58
N LYS A 157 -7.10 6.18 2.63
CA LYS A 157 -8.40 5.50 2.50
C LYS A 157 -9.45 6.03 3.49
N ASP A 158 -9.13 6.07 4.79
CA ASP A 158 -10.08 6.52 5.82
C ASP A 158 -10.41 8.01 5.70
N GLN A 159 -9.47 8.81 5.18
CA GLN A 159 -9.72 10.21 4.91
C GLN A 159 -10.67 10.40 3.72
N PHE A 160 -10.49 9.63 2.65
CA PHE A 160 -11.35 9.69 1.47
C PHE A 160 -12.76 9.19 1.77
N ASP A 161 -12.88 8.07 2.49
CA ASP A 161 -14.19 7.54 2.89
C ASP A 161 -14.94 8.54 3.79
N ARG A 162 -14.23 9.23 4.70
CA ARG A 162 -14.80 10.31 5.52
C ARG A 162 -15.17 11.56 4.73
N TYR A 163 -14.39 11.91 3.70
CA TYR A 163 -14.72 13.03 2.81
C TYR A 163 -16.10 12.84 2.16
N PHE A 164 -16.46 11.59 1.83
CA PHE A 164 -17.78 11.24 1.29
C PHE A 164 -18.88 11.07 2.35
N GLY A 165 -18.58 11.31 3.63
CA GLY A 165 -19.54 11.12 4.73
C GLY A 165 -19.74 9.66 5.14
N GLY A 166 -18.80 8.76 4.80
CA GLY A 166 -18.84 7.34 5.15
C GLY A 166 -19.90 6.53 4.39
N LEU A 167 -20.19 5.33 4.90
CA LEU A 167 -21.29 4.52 4.39
C LEU A 167 -22.63 5.05 4.90
N GLN A 168 -23.58 5.17 3.99
CA GLN A 168 -24.86 5.85 4.15
C GLN A 168 -25.96 4.99 3.54
N ILE A 169 -27.07 4.91 4.27
CA ILE A 169 -28.34 4.38 3.79
C ILE A 169 -29.38 5.47 4.00
N ILE A 170 -29.94 5.97 2.91
CA ILE A 170 -30.95 7.02 2.90
C ILE A 170 -32.32 6.36 2.79
N GLY A 171 -33.10 6.44 3.86
CA GLY A 171 -34.51 6.04 3.86
C GLY A 171 -35.37 6.98 3.03
N LYS A 172 -36.52 6.47 2.53
CA LYS A 172 -37.54 7.34 1.93
C LYS A 172 -37.96 8.37 2.98
N ARG A 173 -37.86 9.67 2.68
CA ARG A 173 -38.62 10.68 3.43
C ARG A 173 -40.09 10.30 3.26
N LYS A 174 -40.76 10.06 4.38
CA LYS A 174 -42.21 9.82 4.43
C LYS A 174 -42.95 11.04 3.89
#